data_AF-A0A2Z6LMB5-F1
#
_entry.id   AF-A0A2Z6LMB5-F1
#
_cell.length_a   1.000
_cell.length_b   1.000
_cell.length_c   1.000
_cell.angle_alpha   90.00
_cell.angle_beta   90.00
_cell.angle_gamma   90.00
#
_symmetry.space_group_name_H-M   'P 1'
#
loop_
_entity.id
_entity.type
_entity.pdbx_description
1 polymer ?
#
loop_
_entity_poly.entity_id
_entity_poly.type
_entity_poly.pdbx_seq_one_letter_code
_entity_poly.pdbx_strand_id
1 'polypeptide(L)'
;MTAFMHILGLSRDSLKKILLTGDFEEYPEDKHMHCTARLVEMLNLYASDLENCTESDSKKNFLMEEIKVLEEAKWIGLPNFMPRTAFLTILQRKVKGISYMPVNFVNDVWDYLESVVISVLNHHSSNYYQLQVSTRRAGEKLIAKKKKNSIQHVMEAVEMEKLTDYTCNPEYLLEYNRLIAQQETFLKEVLSTEEPKPTHVKLEGVGEIDVVNLRNYPHVLSQAFDLKARMIAYWKIVLRRLIDSIALHLMLSINELINIDLQKEICNDLLSPGGGGIERLLEESPSISGKREKLTRSVKVLRESKDTVARIMDRIGIYD
;
A
#
# COMPACT_ATOMS: atom_id res chain seq x y z
N MET A 1 -16.39 -32.53 6.30
CA MET A 1 -16.00 -31.76 5.10
C MET A 1 -16.91 -30.55 4.85
N THR A 2 -18.24 -30.75 4.75
CA THR A 2 -19.20 -29.67 4.40
C THR A 2 -19.20 -28.49 5.37
N ALA A 3 -19.24 -28.74 6.69
CA ALA A 3 -19.23 -27.67 7.70
C ALA A 3 -17.93 -26.84 7.67
N PHE A 4 -16.79 -27.52 7.49
CA PHE A 4 -15.49 -26.89 7.32
C PHE A 4 -15.44 -25.98 6.07
N MET A 5 -15.84 -26.51 4.91
CA MET A 5 -15.87 -25.73 3.66
C MET A 5 -16.84 -24.55 3.75
N HIS A 6 -17.94 -24.71 4.48
CA HIS A 6 -18.88 -23.61 4.75
C HIS A 6 -18.24 -22.49 5.58
N ILE A 7 -17.55 -22.82 6.68
CA ILE A 7 -16.86 -21.83 7.54
C ILE A 7 -15.78 -21.08 6.75
N LEU A 8 -15.01 -21.78 5.93
CA LEU A 8 -14.03 -21.13 5.06
C LEU A 8 -14.68 -20.26 3.98
N GLY A 9 -15.80 -20.72 3.41
CA GLY A 9 -16.60 -19.93 2.48
C GLY A 9 -17.05 -18.61 3.11
N LEU A 10 -17.61 -18.66 4.32
CA LEU A 10 -17.99 -17.47 5.08
C LEU A 10 -16.79 -16.54 5.31
N SER A 11 -15.67 -17.07 5.80
CA SER A 11 -14.46 -16.27 6.05
C SER A 11 -13.96 -15.57 4.78
N ARG A 12 -13.93 -16.29 3.65
CA ARG A 12 -13.52 -15.75 2.36
C ARG A 12 -14.50 -14.67 1.88
N ASP A 13 -15.79 -14.91 2.02
CA ASP A 13 -16.82 -13.99 1.55
C ASP A 13 -16.83 -12.70 2.40
N SER A 14 -16.62 -12.80 3.71
CA SER A 14 -16.39 -11.66 4.61
C SER A 14 -15.15 -10.86 4.21
N LEU A 15 -14.01 -11.52 3.99
CA LEU A 15 -12.78 -10.86 3.53
C LEU A 15 -12.98 -10.17 2.18
N LYS A 16 -13.66 -10.82 1.24
CA LYS A 16 -13.98 -10.24 -0.07
C LYS A 16 -14.83 -8.97 0.09
N LYS A 17 -15.84 -8.99 0.95
CA LYS A 17 -16.70 -7.83 1.22
C LYS A 17 -15.90 -6.65 1.75
N ILE A 18 -15.12 -6.85 2.81
CA ILE A 18 -14.43 -5.74 3.50
C ILE A 18 -13.18 -5.24 2.75
N LEU A 19 -12.43 -6.12 2.06
CA LEU A 19 -11.16 -5.77 1.40
C LEU A 19 -11.29 -5.42 -0.09
N LEU A 20 -12.30 -5.95 -0.79
CA LEU A 20 -12.45 -5.74 -2.24
C LEU A 20 -13.71 -4.94 -2.58
N THR A 21 -14.87 -5.28 -2.01
CA THR A 21 -16.14 -4.64 -2.35
C THR A 21 -16.38 -3.35 -1.56
N GLY A 22 -15.79 -3.22 -0.37
CA GLY A 22 -16.08 -2.12 0.55
C GLY A 22 -17.41 -2.26 1.30
N ASP A 23 -17.99 -3.46 1.31
CA ASP A 23 -19.15 -3.79 2.15
C ASP A 23 -18.65 -4.13 3.56
N PHE A 24 -19.01 -3.28 4.52
CA PHE A 24 -18.65 -3.41 5.94
C PHE A 24 -19.87 -3.64 6.84
N GLU A 25 -21.02 -4.08 6.28
CA GLU A 25 -22.23 -4.34 7.06
C GLU A 25 -22.02 -5.38 8.18
N GLU A 26 -21.07 -6.29 8.01
CA GLU A 26 -20.69 -7.28 9.03
C GLU A 26 -19.99 -6.64 10.25
N TYR A 27 -19.36 -5.46 10.06
CA TYR A 27 -18.56 -4.75 11.06
C TYR A 27 -18.89 -3.24 11.08
N PRO A 28 -20.14 -2.84 11.40
CA PRO A 28 -20.58 -1.45 11.25
C PRO A 28 -19.84 -0.49 12.19
N GLU A 29 -19.62 -0.91 13.44
CA GLU A 29 -18.99 -0.08 14.49
C GLU A 29 -17.45 -0.21 14.52
N ASP A 30 -16.89 -1.22 13.86
CA ASP A 30 -15.44 -1.46 13.88
C ASP A 30 -14.78 -0.80 12.67
N LYS A 31 -14.35 0.45 12.85
CA LYS A 31 -13.62 1.21 11.82
C LYS A 31 -12.34 0.53 11.34
N HIS A 32 -11.74 -0.34 12.15
CA HIS A 32 -10.56 -1.11 11.75
C HIS A 32 -10.88 -2.09 10.62
N MET A 33 -12.12 -2.58 10.56
CA MET A 33 -12.60 -3.50 9.52
C MET A 33 -13.13 -2.79 8.27
N HIS A 34 -13.16 -1.45 8.24
CA HIS A 34 -13.54 -0.66 7.05
C HIS A 34 -12.35 -0.58 6.08
N CYS A 35 -11.91 -1.74 5.59
CA CYS A 35 -10.56 -1.92 5.08
C CYS A 35 -10.27 -1.12 3.82
N THR A 36 -11.23 -1.02 2.89
CA THR A 36 -11.06 -0.19 1.68
C THR A 36 -10.77 1.27 2.03
N ALA A 37 -11.46 1.83 3.03
CA ALA A 37 -11.21 3.19 3.50
C ALA A 37 -9.83 3.32 4.17
N ARG A 38 -9.45 2.36 5.02
CA ARG A 38 -8.13 2.35 5.67
C ARG A 38 -6.99 2.27 4.65
N LEU A 39 -7.11 1.41 3.62
CA LEU A 39 -6.11 1.27 2.56
C LEU A 39 -5.94 2.57 1.75
N VAL A 40 -7.04 3.26 1.44
CA VAL A 40 -6.99 4.58 0.78
C VAL A 40 -6.29 5.61 1.66
N GLU A 41 -6.57 5.64 2.96
CA GLU A 41 -5.89 6.55 3.88
C GLU A 41 -4.38 6.27 3.93
N MET A 42 -3.97 5.00 4.00
CA MET A 42 -2.55 4.62 3.98
C MET A 42 -1.87 5.05 2.67
N LEU A 43 -2.54 4.89 1.52
CA LEU A 43 -2.03 5.36 0.22
C LEU A 43 -1.90 6.88 0.16
N ASN A 44 -2.88 7.62 0.67
CA ASN A 44 -2.84 9.08 0.71
C ASN A 44 -1.72 9.62 1.62
N LEU A 45 -1.51 8.97 2.77
CA LEU A 45 -0.39 9.27 3.66
C LEU A 45 0.94 9.00 2.96
N TYR A 46 1.09 7.83 2.33
CA TYR A 46 2.28 7.49 1.57
C TYR A 46 2.57 8.48 0.42
N ALA A 47 1.55 8.88 -0.33
CA ALA A 47 1.69 9.90 -1.38
C ALA A 47 2.17 11.24 -0.80
N SER A 48 1.59 11.66 0.32
CA SER A 48 1.98 12.89 1.02
C SER A 48 3.42 12.82 1.54
N ASP A 49 3.85 11.67 2.06
CA ASP A 49 5.22 11.47 2.55
C ASP A 49 6.25 11.48 1.41
N LEU A 50 5.92 10.91 0.25
CA LEU A 50 6.75 10.96 -0.95
C LEU A 50 6.91 12.40 -1.48
N GLU A 51 5.83 13.17 -1.49
CA GLU A 51 5.84 14.57 -1.94
C GLU A 51 6.64 15.47 -0.99
N ASN A 52 6.58 15.22 0.32
CA ASN A 52 7.25 16.03 1.34
C ASN A 52 8.65 15.54 1.72
N CYS A 53 9.16 14.48 1.08
CA CYS A 53 10.48 13.95 1.39
C CYS A 53 11.61 14.92 1.00
N THR A 54 12.79 14.75 1.63
CA THR A 54 13.96 15.60 1.36
C THR A 54 14.43 15.55 -0.08
N GLU A 55 14.21 14.42 -0.77
CA GLU A 55 14.56 14.28 -2.19
C GLU A 55 13.59 15.03 -3.10
N SER A 56 12.36 15.28 -2.64
CA SER A 56 11.36 16.10 -3.34
C SER A 56 11.55 17.60 -3.11
N ASP A 57 12.39 18.01 -2.14
CA ASP A 57 12.72 19.42 -1.91
C ASP A 57 13.55 19.98 -3.07
N SER A 58 12.90 20.80 -3.88
CA SER A 58 13.53 21.46 -5.02
C SER A 58 14.42 22.63 -4.62
N LYS A 59 14.32 23.16 -3.39
CA LYS A 59 15.08 24.33 -2.92
C LYS A 59 16.43 23.97 -2.33
N LYS A 60 16.53 22.80 -1.69
CA LYS A 60 17.75 22.38 -1.00
C LYS A 60 18.94 22.33 -1.98
N ASN A 61 19.97 23.12 -1.70
CA ASN A 61 21.19 23.22 -2.51
C ASN A 61 20.90 23.44 -4.01
N PHE A 62 19.95 24.32 -4.32
CA PHE A 62 19.49 24.61 -5.68
C PHE A 62 20.66 24.79 -6.66
N LEU A 63 20.64 24.03 -7.77
CA LEU A 63 21.67 23.97 -8.83
C LEU A 63 23.06 23.47 -8.43
N MET A 64 23.40 23.36 -7.14
CA MET A 64 24.74 22.95 -6.74
C MET A 64 25.03 21.49 -7.07
N GLU A 65 24.04 20.60 -6.91
CA GLU A 65 24.19 19.21 -7.32
C GLU A 65 24.27 19.10 -8.85
N GLU A 66 23.41 19.82 -9.56
CA GLU A 66 23.39 19.85 -11.02
C GLU A 66 24.72 20.36 -11.59
N ILE A 67 25.27 21.46 -11.04
CA ILE A 67 26.58 22.01 -11.42
C ILE A 67 27.68 20.97 -11.17
N LYS A 68 27.73 20.36 -9.99
CA LYS A 68 28.76 19.38 -9.65
C LYS A 68 28.76 18.19 -10.62
N VAL A 69 27.58 17.63 -10.91
CA VAL A 69 27.45 16.51 -11.84
C VAL A 69 27.82 16.92 -13.26
N LEU A 70 27.45 18.13 -13.69
CA LEU A 70 27.82 18.64 -15.01
C LEU A 70 29.32 18.88 -15.14
N GLU A 71 30.00 19.33 -14.08
CA GLU A 71 31.45 19.46 -14.05
C GLU A 71 32.17 18.11 -14.09
N GLU A 72 31.66 17.11 -13.38
CA GLU A 72 32.19 15.74 -13.37
C GLU A 72 31.91 15.01 -14.71
N ALA A 73 30.81 15.33 -15.38
CA ALA A 73 30.41 14.75 -16.66
C ALA A 73 30.98 15.49 -17.88
N LYS A 74 31.90 16.45 -17.67
CA LYS A 74 32.60 17.15 -18.77
C LYS A 74 33.30 16.12 -19.66
N TRP A 75 32.94 16.12 -20.94
CA TRP A 75 33.57 15.29 -21.97
C TRP A 75 34.18 16.18 -23.06
N ILE A 76 35.15 15.67 -23.81
CA ILE A 76 35.75 16.40 -24.94
C ILE A 76 34.73 16.43 -26.08
N GLY A 77 33.94 17.50 -26.14
CA GLY A 77 32.81 17.61 -27.05
C GLY A 77 32.36 19.05 -27.30
N LEU A 78 31.28 19.20 -28.07
CA LEU A 78 30.71 20.51 -28.36
C LEU A 78 30.10 21.14 -27.09
N PRO A 79 30.29 22.46 -26.89
CA PRO A 79 29.57 23.18 -25.85
C PRO A 79 28.05 23.14 -26.13
N ASN A 80 27.24 23.15 -25.07
CA ASN A 80 25.76 23.15 -25.08
C ASN A 80 25.05 21.80 -25.30
N PHE A 81 25.78 20.68 -25.38
CA PHE A 81 25.14 19.36 -25.35
C PHE A 81 24.96 18.88 -23.90
N MET A 82 23.70 18.68 -23.48
CA MET A 82 23.38 18.14 -22.15
C MET A 82 23.69 16.64 -22.10
N PRO A 83 24.62 16.17 -21.24
CA PRO A 83 24.91 14.76 -21.12
C PRO A 83 23.75 14.03 -20.41
N ARG A 84 23.13 13.05 -21.09
CA ARG A 84 22.09 12.17 -20.50
C ARG A 84 22.58 11.49 -19.21
N THR A 85 23.87 11.20 -19.11
CA THR A 85 24.51 10.62 -17.92
C THR A 85 24.37 11.53 -16.70
N ALA A 86 24.41 12.85 -16.85
CA ALA A 86 24.22 13.77 -15.73
C ALA A 86 22.79 13.68 -15.18
N PHE A 87 21.79 13.66 -16.07
CA PHE A 87 20.39 13.47 -15.67
C PHE A 87 20.18 12.15 -14.94
N LEU A 88 20.65 11.04 -15.53
CA LEU A 88 20.50 9.71 -14.93
C LEU A 88 21.22 9.60 -13.58
N THR A 89 22.38 10.22 -13.42
CA THR A 89 23.11 10.20 -12.15
C THR A 89 22.30 10.86 -11.03
N ILE A 90 21.68 12.01 -11.30
CA ILE A 90 20.83 12.70 -10.32
C ILE A 90 19.56 11.89 -10.05
N LEU A 91 18.91 11.37 -11.10
CA LEU A 91 17.72 10.52 -10.95
C LEU A 91 18.02 9.32 -10.04
N GLN A 92 19.10 8.60 -10.30
CA GLN A 92 19.50 7.43 -9.52
C GLN A 92 19.78 7.76 -8.06
N ARG A 93 20.42 8.91 -7.78
CA ARG A 93 20.65 9.38 -6.40
C ARG A 93 19.33 9.65 -5.68
N LYS A 94 18.39 10.37 -6.30
CA LYS A 94 17.07 10.66 -5.72
C LYS A 94 16.24 9.40 -5.49
N VAL A 95 16.16 8.51 -6.49
CA VAL A 95 15.44 7.23 -6.38
C VAL A 95 16.05 6.36 -5.27
N LYS A 96 17.38 6.34 -5.14
CA LYS A 96 18.06 5.66 -4.03
C LYS A 96 17.74 6.29 -2.68
N GLY A 97 17.58 7.62 -2.62
CA GLY A 97 17.19 8.33 -1.40
C GLY A 97 15.81 7.94 -0.90
N ILE A 98 14.86 7.65 -1.80
CA ILE A 98 13.49 7.25 -1.42
C ILE A 98 13.26 5.73 -1.36
N SER A 99 14.25 4.89 -1.66
CA SER A 99 14.04 3.44 -1.86
C SER A 99 13.45 2.70 -0.66
N TYR A 100 13.65 3.22 0.56
CA TYR A 100 13.11 2.63 1.78
C TYR A 100 11.62 2.96 2.00
N MET A 101 11.12 4.08 1.48
CA MET A 101 9.74 4.54 1.72
C MET A 101 8.69 3.57 1.14
N PRO A 102 8.80 3.14 -0.14
CA PRO A 102 7.89 2.14 -0.70
C PRO A 102 7.89 0.82 0.08
N VAL A 103 9.06 0.38 0.56
CA VAL A 103 9.21 -0.88 1.29
C VAL A 103 8.54 -0.79 2.66
N ASN A 104 8.74 0.31 3.38
CA ASN A 104 8.09 0.54 4.68
C ASN A 104 6.57 0.60 4.52
N PHE A 105 6.07 1.34 3.53
CA PHE A 105 4.64 1.43 3.25
C PHE A 105 4.01 0.04 3.01
N VAL A 106 4.62 -0.79 2.17
CA VAL A 106 4.12 -2.15 1.92
C VAL A 106 4.17 -3.00 3.18
N ASN A 107 5.20 -2.85 4.02
CA ASN A 107 5.27 -3.55 5.29
C ASN A 107 4.07 -3.21 6.19
N ASP A 108 3.80 -1.91 6.37
CA ASP A 108 2.72 -1.42 7.23
C ASP A 108 1.35 -1.88 6.73
N VAL A 109 1.13 -1.86 5.41
CA VAL A 109 -0.12 -2.37 4.79
C VAL A 109 -0.28 -3.86 5.08
N TRP A 110 0.76 -4.67 4.92
CA TRP A 110 0.65 -6.10 5.19
C TRP A 110 0.49 -6.43 6.67
N ASP A 111 1.07 -5.63 7.58
CA ASP A 111 0.86 -5.78 9.03
C ASP A 111 -0.60 -5.45 9.42
N TYR A 112 -1.17 -4.42 8.80
CA TYR A 112 -2.60 -4.14 8.92
C TYR A 112 -3.45 -5.30 8.37
N LEU A 113 -3.17 -5.78 7.16
CA LEU A 113 -3.90 -6.88 6.53
C LEU A 113 -3.79 -8.19 7.34
N GLU A 114 -2.65 -8.46 7.97
CA GLU A 114 -2.49 -9.59 8.88
C GLU A 114 -3.53 -9.54 9.99
N SER A 115 -3.63 -8.39 10.68
CA SER A 115 -4.57 -8.21 11.78
C SER A 115 -6.03 -8.45 11.36
N VAL A 116 -6.41 -7.98 10.16
CA VAL A 116 -7.75 -8.15 9.59
C VAL A 116 -8.03 -9.61 9.25
N VAL A 117 -7.13 -10.25 8.49
CA VAL A 117 -7.30 -11.63 8.04
C VAL A 117 -7.40 -12.58 9.23
N ILE A 118 -6.52 -12.41 10.22
CA ILE A 118 -6.54 -13.23 11.43
C ILE A 118 -7.82 -12.99 12.24
N SER A 119 -8.30 -11.76 12.35
CA SER A 119 -9.55 -11.45 13.06
C SER A 119 -10.76 -12.12 12.41
N VAL A 120 -10.90 -12.04 11.09
CA VAL A 120 -12.01 -12.68 10.36
C VAL A 120 -11.94 -14.20 10.47
N LEU A 121 -10.75 -14.79 10.32
CA LEU A 121 -10.57 -16.24 10.47
C LEU A 121 -10.95 -16.71 11.88
N ASN A 122 -10.58 -15.96 12.93
CA ASN A 122 -10.95 -16.28 14.31
C ASN A 122 -12.46 -16.15 14.56
N HIS A 123 -13.10 -15.12 13.99
CA HIS A 123 -14.53 -14.89 14.16
C HIS A 123 -15.35 -16.11 13.69
N HIS A 124 -15.10 -16.55 12.45
CA HIS A 124 -15.83 -17.65 11.81
C HIS A 124 -15.45 -19.04 12.35
N SER A 125 -14.28 -19.19 12.97
CA SER A 125 -13.81 -20.46 13.55
C SER A 125 -13.96 -20.56 15.07
N SER A 126 -14.52 -19.54 15.74
CA SER A 126 -14.61 -19.42 17.20
C SER A 126 -15.23 -20.62 17.94
N ASN A 127 -16.14 -21.36 17.29
CA ASN A 127 -16.79 -22.54 17.88
C ASN A 127 -15.90 -23.80 17.89
N TYR A 128 -14.84 -23.80 17.08
CA TYR A 128 -13.98 -24.95 16.80
C TYR A 128 -12.52 -24.59 17.07
N TYR A 129 -12.05 -24.86 18.29
CA TYR A 129 -10.71 -24.42 18.73
C TYR A 129 -9.58 -24.95 17.83
N GLN A 130 -9.62 -26.23 17.46
CA GLN A 130 -8.57 -26.80 16.62
C GLN A 130 -8.58 -26.20 15.20
N LEU A 131 -9.78 -25.95 14.64
CA LEU A 131 -9.92 -25.25 13.37
C LEU A 131 -9.35 -23.83 13.45
N GLN A 132 -9.67 -23.10 14.52
CA GLN A 132 -9.19 -21.74 14.75
C GLN A 132 -7.67 -21.65 14.79
N VAL A 133 -7.01 -22.58 15.49
CA VAL A 133 -5.54 -22.62 15.56
C VAL A 133 -4.92 -22.91 14.19
N SER A 134 -5.48 -23.86 13.45
CA SER A 134 -4.96 -24.21 12.12
C SER A 134 -5.20 -23.11 11.08
N THR A 135 -6.40 -22.52 11.04
CA THR A 135 -6.70 -21.44 10.09
C THR A 135 -5.88 -20.20 10.38
N ARG A 136 -5.69 -19.83 11.66
CA ARG A 136 -4.79 -18.74 12.07
C ARG A 136 -3.37 -18.97 11.55
N ARG A 137 -2.79 -20.13 11.85
CA ARG A 137 -1.42 -20.48 11.43
C ARG A 137 -1.26 -20.44 9.90
N ALA A 138 -2.23 -20.99 9.17
CA ALA A 138 -2.23 -20.94 7.71
C ALA A 138 -2.37 -19.51 7.17
N GLY A 139 -3.19 -18.67 7.82
CA GLY A 139 -3.33 -17.25 7.52
C GLY A 139 -2.03 -16.46 7.72
N GLU A 140 -1.38 -16.62 8.87
CA GLU A 140 -0.09 -15.98 9.19
C GLU A 140 0.98 -16.37 8.15
N LYS A 141 1.06 -17.66 7.81
CA LYS A 141 1.98 -18.16 6.79
C LYS A 141 1.69 -17.57 5.40
N LEU A 142 0.42 -17.47 5.02
CA LEU A 142 0.00 -16.89 3.74
C LEU A 142 0.35 -15.40 3.66
N ILE A 143 0.07 -14.65 4.72
CA ILE A 143 0.40 -13.23 4.80
C ILE A 143 1.90 -13.02 4.71
N ALA A 144 2.70 -13.75 5.48
CA ALA A 144 4.16 -13.66 5.42
C ALA A 144 4.70 -13.92 3.99
N LYS A 145 4.11 -14.89 3.29
CA LYS A 145 4.46 -15.18 1.89
C LYS A 145 4.09 -14.03 0.94
N LYS A 146 2.87 -13.50 1.04
CA LYS A 146 2.42 -12.38 0.19
C LYS A 146 3.20 -11.09 0.48
N LYS A 147 3.42 -10.78 1.76
CA LYS A 147 4.27 -9.66 2.22
C LYS A 147 5.66 -9.72 1.58
N LYS A 148 6.34 -10.86 1.67
CA LYS A 148 7.66 -11.05 1.05
C LYS A 148 7.64 -10.81 -0.47
N ASN A 149 6.64 -11.35 -1.17
CA ASN A 149 6.51 -11.18 -2.62
C ASN A 149 6.25 -9.72 -3.00
N SER A 150 5.42 -9.01 -2.24
CA SER A 150 5.15 -7.59 -2.49
C SER A 150 6.37 -6.71 -2.24
N ILE A 151 7.14 -6.98 -1.19
CA ILE A 151 8.41 -6.26 -0.95
C ILE A 151 9.36 -6.44 -2.14
N GLN A 152 9.50 -7.68 -2.64
CA GLN A 152 10.34 -7.97 -3.80
C GLN A 152 9.87 -7.21 -5.05
N HIS A 153 8.57 -7.21 -5.33
CA HIS A 153 8.01 -6.48 -6.47
C HIS A 153 8.24 -4.97 -6.38
N VAL A 154 8.12 -4.41 -5.18
CA VAL A 154 8.39 -2.98 -4.96
C VAL A 154 9.86 -2.64 -5.10
N MET A 155 10.77 -3.51 -4.65
CA MET A 155 12.20 -3.33 -4.91
C MET A 155 12.50 -3.33 -6.41
N GLU A 156 11.89 -4.25 -7.17
CA GLU A 156 12.01 -4.29 -8.62
C GLU A 156 11.48 -3.00 -9.28
N ALA A 157 10.32 -2.49 -8.84
CA ALA A 157 9.78 -1.22 -9.31
C ALA A 157 10.74 -0.05 -9.10
N VAL A 158 11.37 0.02 -7.92
CA VAL A 158 12.36 1.05 -7.60
C VAL A 158 13.63 0.89 -8.46
N GLU A 159 14.09 -0.33 -8.72
CA GLU A 159 15.24 -0.55 -9.60
C GLU A 159 14.91 -0.21 -11.07
N MET A 160 13.69 -0.48 -11.53
CA MET A 160 13.26 -0.09 -12.88
C MET A 160 13.32 1.43 -13.09
N GLU A 161 12.91 2.23 -12.10
CA GLU A 161 12.98 3.70 -12.15
C GLU A 161 14.42 4.25 -12.21
N LYS A 162 15.43 3.47 -11.82
CA LYS A 162 16.84 3.89 -11.89
C LYS A 162 17.45 3.76 -13.28
N LEU A 163 16.86 2.93 -14.15
CA LEU A 163 17.48 2.52 -15.41
C LEU A 163 17.03 3.34 -16.62
N THR A 164 15.82 3.92 -16.58
CA THR A 164 15.25 4.63 -17.73
C THR A 164 14.65 5.97 -17.34
N ASP A 165 14.82 6.95 -18.22
CA ASP A 165 14.31 8.32 -18.16
C ASP A 165 13.15 8.55 -19.15
N TYR A 166 12.57 7.48 -19.69
CA TYR A 166 11.47 7.56 -20.64
C TYR A 166 10.16 8.02 -19.98
N THR A 167 9.41 8.89 -20.69
CA THR A 167 8.04 9.26 -20.34
C THR A 167 7.25 9.61 -21.60
N CYS A 168 6.00 9.15 -21.66
CA CYS A 168 5.01 9.56 -22.64
C CYS A 168 3.97 10.55 -22.07
N ASN A 169 4.13 10.97 -20.81
CA ASN A 169 3.18 11.87 -20.16
C ASN A 169 3.34 13.31 -20.71
N PRO A 170 2.30 13.90 -21.33
CA PRO A 170 2.37 15.26 -21.88
C PRO A 170 2.60 16.34 -20.81
N GLU A 171 2.26 16.08 -19.54
CA GLU A 171 2.51 16.99 -18.42
C GLU A 171 4.01 17.30 -18.25
N TYR A 172 4.89 16.37 -18.65
CA TYR A 172 6.34 16.59 -18.60
C TYR A 172 6.74 17.83 -19.42
N LEU A 173 6.29 17.91 -20.68
CA LEU A 173 6.64 19.02 -21.56
C LEU A 173 5.99 20.32 -21.08
N LEU A 174 4.76 20.26 -20.55
CA LEU A 174 4.06 21.43 -20.00
C LEU A 174 4.85 22.03 -18.83
N GLU A 175 5.18 21.22 -17.83
CA GLU A 175 5.90 21.68 -16.63
C GLU A 175 7.33 22.11 -16.96
N TYR A 176 8.02 21.37 -17.83
CA TYR A 176 9.35 21.74 -18.31
C TYR A 176 9.33 23.11 -19.02
N ASN A 177 8.40 23.32 -19.96
CA ASN A 177 8.28 24.58 -20.69
C ASN A 177 7.95 25.76 -19.76
N ARG A 178 7.10 25.53 -18.75
CA ARG A 178 6.77 26.52 -17.71
C ARG A 178 8.00 26.94 -16.90
N LEU A 179 8.89 26.00 -16.58
CA LEU A 179 10.12 26.27 -15.82
C LEU A 179 11.20 26.91 -16.71
N ILE A 180 11.42 26.41 -17.92
CA ILE A 180 12.49 26.90 -18.81
C ILE A 180 12.21 28.32 -19.32
N ALA A 181 10.94 28.72 -19.45
CA ALA A 181 10.57 30.10 -19.81
C ALA A 181 11.11 31.15 -18.82
N GLN A 182 11.38 30.77 -17.57
CA GLN A 182 11.92 31.65 -16.54
C GLN A 182 13.46 31.73 -16.55
N GLN A 183 14.13 30.90 -17.36
CA GLN A 183 15.59 30.76 -17.35
C GLN A 183 16.29 32.07 -17.69
N GLU A 184 15.86 32.79 -18.73
CA GLU A 184 16.52 34.03 -19.17
C GLU A 184 16.44 35.12 -18.10
N THR A 185 15.26 35.28 -17.48
CA THR A 185 15.04 36.22 -16.37
C THR A 185 15.90 35.84 -15.16
N PHE A 186 15.92 34.56 -14.79
CA PHE A 186 16.74 34.06 -13.68
C PHE A 186 18.23 34.33 -13.92
N LEU A 187 18.75 34.03 -15.11
CA LEU A 187 20.16 34.26 -15.44
C LEU A 187 20.53 35.75 -15.37
N LYS A 188 19.65 36.65 -15.84
CA LYS A 188 19.86 38.10 -15.74
C LYS A 188 19.93 38.57 -14.28
N GLU A 189 19.05 38.07 -13.42
CA GLU A 189 19.03 38.45 -12.00
C GLU A 189 20.25 37.93 -11.24
N VAL A 190 20.71 36.70 -11.52
CA VAL A 190 21.88 36.11 -10.85
C VAL A 190 23.18 36.79 -11.28
N LEU A 191 23.31 37.07 -12.59
CA LEU A 191 24.51 37.64 -13.21
C LEU A 191 24.48 39.17 -13.30
N SER A 192 23.44 39.82 -12.79
CA SER A 192 23.34 41.28 -12.83
C SER A 192 24.56 41.93 -12.18
N THR A 193 25.09 42.93 -12.89
CA THR A 193 26.16 43.81 -12.41
C THR A 193 25.64 44.99 -11.60
N GLU A 194 24.32 45.15 -11.50
CA GLU A 194 23.69 46.25 -10.74
C GLU A 194 23.75 45.99 -9.23
N GLU A 195 24.12 47.02 -8.45
CA GLU A 195 24.13 46.97 -7.00
C GLU A 195 22.85 47.60 -6.40
N PRO A 196 22.25 47.03 -5.35
CA PRO A 196 22.72 45.85 -4.60
C PRO A 196 22.37 44.54 -5.29
N LYS A 197 23.34 43.63 -5.32
CA LYS A 197 23.17 42.30 -5.90
C LYS A 197 22.16 41.48 -5.09
N PRO A 198 21.14 40.88 -5.72
CA PRO A 198 20.12 40.12 -4.99
C PRO A 198 20.76 38.90 -4.30
N THR A 199 20.44 38.67 -3.03
CA THR A 199 20.85 37.46 -2.31
C THR A 199 19.90 36.31 -2.57
N HIS A 200 18.63 36.63 -2.83
CA HIS A 200 17.57 35.66 -3.09
C HIS A 200 16.83 36.01 -4.39
N VAL A 201 16.46 34.98 -5.14
CA VAL A 201 15.61 35.08 -6.33
C VAL A 201 14.38 34.20 -6.14
N LYS A 202 13.20 34.74 -6.46
CA LYS A 202 11.94 34.01 -6.36
C LYS A 202 11.60 33.38 -7.72
N LEU A 203 11.48 32.06 -7.74
CA LEU A 203 11.15 31.30 -8.94
C LEU A 203 9.77 30.64 -8.83
N GLU A 204 8.94 30.80 -9.85
CA GLU A 204 7.56 30.31 -9.82
C GLU A 204 7.51 28.78 -9.89
N GLY A 205 6.99 28.16 -8.83
CA GLY A 205 6.90 26.70 -8.68
C GLY A 205 8.09 26.06 -7.94
N VAL A 206 9.11 26.84 -7.56
CA VAL A 206 10.20 26.40 -6.67
C VAL A 206 10.19 27.21 -5.37
N GLY A 207 10.06 28.54 -5.46
CA GLY A 207 10.06 29.46 -4.32
C GLY A 207 11.31 30.34 -4.28
N GLU A 208 11.68 30.80 -3.09
CA GLU A 208 12.82 31.68 -2.87
C GLU A 208 14.12 30.87 -2.76
N ILE A 209 15.14 31.28 -3.51
CA ILE A 209 16.39 30.53 -3.73
C ILE A 209 17.58 31.44 -3.40
N ASP A 210 18.56 30.92 -2.65
CA ASP A 210 19.86 31.59 -2.45
C ASP A 210 20.72 31.47 -3.72
N VAL A 211 21.14 32.62 -4.25
CA VAL A 211 21.89 32.72 -5.51
C VAL A 211 23.35 33.13 -5.32
N VAL A 212 23.81 33.36 -4.08
CA VAL A 212 25.16 33.89 -3.79
C VAL A 212 26.25 32.96 -4.33
N ASN A 213 26.12 31.66 -4.10
CA ASN A 213 27.11 30.65 -4.50
C ASN A 213 27.10 30.37 -6.01
N LEU A 214 25.98 30.64 -6.69
CA LEU A 214 25.80 30.35 -8.12
C LEU A 214 26.61 31.27 -9.02
N ARG A 215 26.97 32.46 -8.53
CA ARG A 215 27.79 33.45 -9.25
C ARG A 215 29.19 32.98 -9.59
N ASN A 216 29.69 31.97 -8.87
CA ASN A 216 31.00 31.38 -9.13
C ASN A 216 31.01 30.47 -10.38
N TYR A 217 29.84 30.11 -10.91
CA TYR A 217 29.69 29.14 -12.00
C TYR A 217 28.90 29.69 -13.21
N PRO A 218 29.22 30.89 -13.74
CA PRO A 218 28.43 31.52 -14.79
C PRO A 218 28.38 30.70 -16.09
N HIS A 219 29.43 29.91 -16.34
CA HIS A 219 29.60 29.12 -17.56
C HIS A 219 28.76 27.83 -17.62
N VAL A 220 28.30 27.30 -16.47
CA VAL A 220 27.47 26.07 -16.38
C VAL A 220 26.03 26.38 -15.97
N LEU A 221 25.76 27.60 -15.50
CA LEU A 221 24.50 27.97 -14.87
C LEU A 221 23.26 27.72 -15.75
N SER A 222 23.35 28.04 -17.04
CA SER A 222 22.24 27.79 -17.99
C SER A 222 21.94 26.30 -18.14
N GLN A 223 22.98 25.48 -18.30
CA GLN A 223 22.85 24.02 -18.40
C GLN A 223 22.32 23.42 -17.09
N ALA A 224 22.85 23.84 -15.95
CA ALA A 224 22.37 23.38 -14.65
C ALA A 224 20.88 23.70 -14.45
N PHE A 225 20.44 24.88 -14.87
CA PHE A 225 19.03 25.26 -14.81
C PHE A 225 18.14 24.39 -15.70
N ASP A 226 18.55 24.13 -16.95
CA ASP A 226 17.84 23.21 -17.85
C ASP A 226 17.73 21.81 -17.21
N LEU A 227 18.84 21.29 -16.68
CA LEU A 227 18.88 20.00 -16.00
C LEU A 227 17.92 19.94 -14.80
N LYS A 228 17.88 21.02 -14.00
CA LYS A 228 16.97 21.14 -12.86
C LYS A 228 15.50 21.16 -13.28
N ALA A 229 15.17 21.93 -14.32
CA ALA A 229 13.81 22.03 -14.84
C ALA A 229 13.30 20.66 -15.31
N ARG A 230 14.13 19.92 -16.05
CA ARG A 230 13.83 18.53 -16.47
C ARG A 230 13.64 17.62 -15.27
N MET A 231 14.53 17.69 -14.28
CA MET A 231 14.46 16.85 -13.09
C MET A 231 13.18 17.11 -12.28
N ILE A 232 12.81 18.38 -12.06
CA ILE A 232 11.57 18.73 -11.34
C ILE A 232 10.34 18.18 -12.07
N ALA A 233 10.26 18.37 -13.39
CA ALA A 233 9.13 17.90 -14.19
C ALA A 233 9.06 16.36 -14.21
N TYR A 234 10.19 15.68 -14.39
CA TYR A 234 10.26 14.22 -14.43
C TYR A 234 10.00 13.57 -13.06
N TRP A 235 10.53 14.16 -11.98
CA TRP A 235 10.40 13.61 -10.63
C TRP A 235 8.95 13.45 -10.19
N LYS A 236 8.08 14.41 -10.52
CA LYS A 236 6.63 14.31 -10.27
C LYS A 236 6.02 13.04 -10.89
N ILE A 237 6.49 12.66 -12.08
CA ILE A 237 6.00 11.48 -12.81
C ILE A 237 6.51 10.20 -12.15
N VAL A 238 7.78 10.18 -11.73
CA VAL A 238 8.37 9.04 -11.00
C VAL A 238 7.59 8.75 -9.72
N LEU A 239 7.30 9.77 -8.91
CA LEU A 239 6.54 9.61 -7.67
C LEU A 239 5.15 9.02 -7.94
N ARG A 240 4.41 9.57 -8.91
CA ARG A 240 3.09 9.05 -9.30
C ARG A 240 3.16 7.61 -9.79
N ARG A 241 4.15 7.28 -10.63
CA ARG A 241 4.31 5.91 -11.15
C ARG A 241 4.58 4.90 -10.04
N LEU A 242 5.40 5.26 -9.06
CA LEU A 242 5.64 4.41 -7.89
C LEU A 242 4.35 4.18 -7.09
N ILE A 243 3.59 5.24 -6.81
CA ILE A 243 2.30 5.14 -6.09
C ILE A 243 1.32 4.23 -6.83
N ASP A 244 1.10 4.48 -8.13
CA ASP A 244 0.16 3.73 -8.95
C ASP A 244 0.58 2.25 -9.08
N SER A 245 1.87 2.00 -9.33
CA SER A 245 2.40 0.63 -9.45
C SER A 245 2.20 -0.18 -8.17
N ILE A 246 2.43 0.42 -7.01
CA ILE A 246 2.27 -0.26 -5.72
C ILE A 246 0.79 -0.48 -5.43
N ALA A 247 -0.07 0.52 -5.66
CA ALA A 247 -1.52 0.39 -5.46
C ALA A 247 -2.10 -0.75 -6.31
N LEU A 248 -1.74 -0.82 -7.60
CA LEU A 248 -2.16 -1.89 -8.50
C LEU A 248 -1.67 -3.27 -8.02
N HIS A 249 -0.40 -3.37 -7.62
CA HIS A 249 0.18 -4.61 -7.12
C HIS A 249 -0.49 -5.08 -5.82
N LEU A 250 -0.77 -4.16 -4.89
CA LEU A 250 -1.45 -4.46 -3.63
C LEU A 250 -2.85 -5.02 -3.89
N MET A 251 -3.65 -4.34 -4.73
CA MET A 251 -5.01 -4.81 -5.03
C MET A 251 -5.02 -6.16 -5.74
N LEU A 252 -4.09 -6.40 -6.67
CA LEU A 252 -3.92 -7.72 -7.29
C LEU A 252 -3.57 -8.78 -6.25
N SER A 253 -2.60 -8.49 -5.38
CA SER A 253 -2.12 -9.42 -4.35
C SER A 253 -3.20 -9.78 -3.32
N ILE A 254 -4.01 -8.80 -2.91
CA ILE A 254 -5.16 -9.00 -2.01
C ILE A 254 -6.22 -9.86 -2.71
N ASN A 255 -6.50 -9.58 -3.98
CA ASN A 255 -7.46 -10.36 -4.76
C ASN A 255 -7.03 -11.83 -4.91
N GLU A 256 -5.76 -12.07 -5.19
CA GLU A 256 -5.19 -13.43 -5.25
C GLU A 256 -5.21 -14.12 -3.88
N LEU A 257 -4.87 -13.39 -2.81
CA LEU A 257 -4.93 -13.90 -1.44
C LEU A 257 -6.32 -14.46 -1.16
N ILE A 258 -7.37 -13.68 -1.43
CA ILE A 258 -8.75 -14.05 -1.07
C ILE A 258 -9.29 -15.15 -2.00
N ASN A 259 -9.14 -14.99 -3.31
CA ASN A 259 -9.84 -15.85 -4.28
C ASN A 259 -9.09 -17.13 -4.63
N ILE A 260 -7.76 -17.17 -4.47
CA ILE A 260 -6.92 -18.27 -4.94
C ILE A 260 -6.20 -18.92 -3.76
N ASP A 261 -5.47 -18.14 -2.96
CA ASP A 261 -4.49 -18.70 -2.04
C ASP A 261 -5.07 -19.08 -0.67
N LEU A 262 -6.07 -18.35 -0.15
CA LEU A 262 -6.60 -18.55 1.20
C LEU A 262 -7.09 -19.98 1.42
N GLN A 263 -8.02 -20.44 0.59
CA GLN A 263 -8.57 -21.79 0.71
C GLN A 263 -7.49 -22.85 0.46
N LYS A 264 -6.58 -22.62 -0.50
CA LYS A 264 -5.51 -23.55 -0.85
C LYS A 264 -4.52 -23.73 0.31
N GLU A 265 -4.05 -22.64 0.90
CA GLU A 265 -3.05 -22.68 1.98
C GLU A 265 -3.65 -23.30 3.25
N ILE A 266 -4.90 -22.96 3.57
CA ILE A 266 -5.62 -23.59 4.68
C ILE A 266 -5.78 -25.10 4.41
N CYS A 267 -6.29 -25.52 3.24
CA CYS A 267 -6.39 -26.95 2.91
C CYS A 267 -5.06 -27.71 3.01
N ASN A 268 -3.95 -27.10 2.57
CA ASN A 268 -2.63 -27.74 2.63
C ASN A 268 -2.11 -27.89 4.07
N ASP A 269 -2.34 -26.90 4.93
CA ASP A 269 -1.96 -26.96 6.35
C ASP A 269 -2.72 -28.08 7.08
N LEU A 270 -3.97 -28.31 6.69
CA LEU A 270 -4.84 -29.33 7.28
C LEU A 270 -4.48 -30.76 6.87
N LEU A 271 -4.03 -30.93 5.62
CA LEU A 271 -3.58 -32.22 5.08
C LEU A 271 -2.14 -32.57 5.50
N SER A 272 -1.47 -31.66 6.22
CA SER A 272 -0.12 -31.91 6.70
C SER A 272 -0.11 -32.95 7.84
N PRO A 273 0.95 -33.77 7.99
CA PRO A 273 1.00 -34.87 8.96
C PRO A 273 0.74 -34.48 10.44
N GLY A 274 0.90 -33.21 10.80
CA GLY A 274 0.61 -32.67 12.13
C GLY A 274 -0.84 -32.23 12.36
N GLY A 275 -1.71 -32.25 11.34
CA GLY A 275 -3.07 -31.67 11.37
C GLY A 275 -4.16 -32.57 11.96
N GLY A 276 -3.84 -33.81 12.36
CA GLY A 276 -4.76 -34.70 13.06
C GLY A 276 -6.02 -35.15 12.30
N GLY A 277 -6.20 -34.71 11.05
CA GLY A 277 -7.37 -35.00 10.21
C GLY A 277 -8.53 -34.03 10.45
N ILE A 278 -9.33 -33.82 9.40
CA ILE A 278 -10.45 -32.86 9.35
C ILE A 278 -11.51 -33.14 10.44
N GLU A 279 -11.65 -34.38 10.87
CA GLU A 279 -12.63 -34.79 11.89
C GLU A 279 -12.29 -34.23 13.27
N ARG A 280 -11.00 -34.21 13.66
CA ARG A 280 -10.54 -33.61 14.93
C ARG A 280 -10.73 -32.09 14.95
N LEU A 281 -10.68 -31.47 13.78
CA LEU A 281 -10.79 -30.01 13.65
C LEU A 281 -12.21 -29.48 13.82
N LEU A 282 -13.21 -30.33 13.56
CA LEU A 282 -14.62 -30.04 13.77
C LEU A 282 -15.11 -30.50 15.15
N GLU A 283 -14.20 -30.87 16.05
CA GLU A 283 -14.55 -31.07 17.46
C GLU A 283 -14.94 -29.74 18.08
N GLU A 284 -16.19 -29.65 18.52
CA GLU A 284 -16.70 -28.48 19.22
C GLU A 284 -15.97 -28.28 20.54
N SER A 285 -15.76 -27.01 20.90
CA SER A 285 -15.22 -26.70 22.21
C SER A 285 -16.14 -27.24 23.34
N PRO A 286 -15.58 -27.73 24.46
CA PRO A 286 -16.38 -28.28 25.57
C PRO A 286 -17.47 -27.33 26.09
N SER A 287 -17.23 -26.02 26.03
CA SER A 287 -18.18 -24.99 26.44
C SER A 287 -19.39 -24.90 25.50
N ILE A 288 -19.18 -25.00 24.18
CA ILE A 288 -20.24 -24.97 23.16
C ILE A 288 -21.04 -26.28 23.18
N SER A 289 -20.34 -27.41 23.25
CA SER A 289 -20.99 -28.73 23.34
C SER A 289 -21.92 -28.81 24.57
N GLY A 290 -21.46 -28.33 25.73
CA GLY A 290 -22.29 -28.28 26.95
C GLY A 290 -23.48 -27.31 26.86
N LYS A 291 -23.33 -26.15 26.19
CA LYS A 291 -24.45 -25.24 25.93
C LYS A 291 -25.50 -25.88 25.01
N ARG A 292 -25.05 -26.50 23.91
CA ARG A 292 -25.93 -27.22 22.98
C ARG A 292 -26.70 -28.32 23.69
N GLU A 293 -26.04 -29.11 24.54
CA GLU A 293 -26.71 -30.16 25.29
C GLU A 293 -27.81 -29.62 26.20
N LYS A 294 -27.54 -28.53 26.93
CA LYS A 294 -28.54 -27.85 27.78
C LYS A 294 -29.72 -27.33 26.96
N LEU A 295 -29.47 -26.71 25.81
CA LEU A 295 -30.49 -26.23 24.89
C LEU A 295 -31.34 -27.39 24.34
N THR A 296 -30.71 -28.48 23.91
CA THR A 296 -31.41 -29.68 23.42
C THR A 296 -32.31 -30.28 24.50
N ARG A 297 -31.83 -30.38 25.74
CA ARG A 297 -32.67 -30.83 26.88
C ARG A 297 -33.83 -29.87 27.12
N SER A 298 -33.59 -28.56 27.10
CA SER A 298 -34.63 -27.55 27.31
C SER A 298 -35.72 -27.62 26.22
N VAL A 299 -35.31 -27.73 24.95
CA VAL A 299 -36.23 -27.89 23.81
C VAL A 299 -37.05 -29.17 23.93
N LYS A 300 -36.43 -30.28 24.38
CA LYS A 300 -37.14 -31.54 24.63
C LYS A 300 -38.24 -31.37 25.68
N VAL A 301 -37.90 -30.78 26.83
CA VAL A 301 -38.87 -30.51 27.92
C VAL A 301 -40.00 -29.59 27.46
N LEU A 302 -39.69 -28.56 26.66
CA LEU A 302 -40.70 -27.66 26.10
C LEU A 302 -41.66 -28.38 25.15
N ARG A 303 -41.16 -29.31 24.32
CA ARG A 303 -42.02 -30.14 23.46
C ARG A 303 -42.93 -31.07 24.29
N GLU A 304 -42.38 -31.75 25.29
CA GLU A 304 -43.16 -32.61 26.18
C GLU A 304 -44.23 -31.84 26.97
N SER A 305 -43.88 -30.63 27.41
CA SER A 305 -44.82 -29.70 28.07
C SER A 305 -45.93 -29.27 27.11
N LYS A 306 -45.59 -28.90 25.87
CA LYS A 306 -46.57 -28.55 24.83
C LYS A 306 -47.55 -29.71 24.58
N ASP A 307 -47.06 -30.94 24.42
CA ASP A 307 -47.90 -32.11 24.17
C ASP A 307 -48.80 -32.42 25.37
N THR A 308 -48.33 -32.15 26.58
CA THR A 308 -49.12 -32.31 27.80
C THR A 308 -50.22 -31.26 27.90
N VAL A 309 -49.92 -29.99 27.60
CA VAL A 309 -50.92 -28.93 27.54
C VAL A 309 -51.97 -29.20 26.46
N ALA A 310 -51.55 -29.66 25.27
CA ALA A 310 -52.47 -30.06 24.20
C ALA A 310 -53.46 -31.14 24.67
N ARG A 311 -52.96 -32.20 25.34
CA ARG A 311 -53.83 -33.25 25.92
C ARG A 311 -54.79 -32.73 26.99
N ILE A 312 -54.40 -31.72 27.77
CA ILE A 312 -55.28 -31.09 28.76
C ILE A 312 -56.37 -30.27 28.04
N MET A 313 -56.00 -29.49 27.01
CA MET A 313 -56.95 -28.72 26.20
C MET A 313 -57.97 -29.63 25.51
N ASP A 314 -57.53 -30.74 24.91
CA ASP A 314 -58.41 -31.73 24.27
C ASP A 314 -59.39 -32.32 25.28
N ARG A 315 -58.97 -32.55 26.53
CA ARG A 315 -59.85 -33.04 27.60
C ARG A 315 -60.86 -32.00 28.05
N ILE A 316 -60.50 -30.72 28.10
CA ILE A 316 -61.41 -29.64 28.50
C ILE A 316 -62.48 -29.42 27.42
N GLY A 317 -62.11 -29.45 26.14
CA GLY A 317 -63.06 -29.29 25.02
C GLY A 317 -64.03 -30.45 24.80
N ILE A 318 -63.96 -31.52 25.60
CA ILE A 318 -64.94 -32.63 25.60
C ILE A 318 -66.08 -32.39 26.62
N TYR A 319 -65.91 -31.43 27.54
CA TYR A 319 -66.90 -31.11 28.59
C TYR A 319 -67.69 -29.81 28.33
N ASP A 320 -67.49 -29.18 27.16
CA ASP A 320 -68.37 -28.17 26.56
C ASP A 320 -69.15 -28.79 25.38
#